data_AF-A0A1T1HDI5-F1
#
_entry.id   AF-A0A1T1HDI5-F1
#
_cell.length_a   1.000
_cell.length_b   1.000
_cell.length_c   1.000
_cell.angle_alpha   90.00
_cell.angle_beta   90.00
_cell.angle_gamma   90.00
#
_symmetry.space_group_name_H-M   'P 1'
#
loop_
_entity.id
_entity.type
_entity.pdbx_description
1 polymer ?
#
loop_
_entity_poly.entity_id
_entity_poly.type
_entity_poly.pdbx_seq_one_letter_code
_entity_poly.pdbx_strand_id
1 'polypeptide(L)'
;MTQANRPRPVSVAIVAYPDSLKSAVYGLEELFILANRVVGELGQSICFQPEVLYFDGDSFATESLLQTLYQIVILPPGQRSEFYLQPPQALTEWVQYQAENTSGLICSACAGSFILAASGLLHRKRATTHWAFESLFRRQFPDVQLDLDQILVAEGSLLTAGGMMSWLDLGFEVISRFTEPGVVPLLGKYLVVDTGRRAQSFYRRFRPDLQHGDEVIVSAQEKIAEQFPTLPSVSELAGLVHLGERTLLRRFEKATGHKPKNYMQRFAIQKACDLLEESRAPFESIARKVGYDDAGACRKLFVRIMGLTPGEFRQRFRESP
;
A
#
# COMPACT_ATOMS: atom_id res chain seq x y z
N MET A 1 -48.47 -16.80 -2.80
CA MET A 1 -47.14 -16.82 -3.45
C MET A 1 -46.57 -15.42 -3.34
N THR A 2 -45.85 -15.16 -2.26
CA THR A 2 -45.16 -13.89 -1.99
C THR A 2 -44.09 -13.68 -3.06
N GLN A 3 -43.97 -12.45 -3.59
CA GLN A 3 -42.85 -12.07 -4.46
C GLN A 3 -41.56 -12.48 -3.76
N ALA A 4 -40.85 -13.46 -4.33
CA ALA A 4 -39.52 -13.83 -3.86
C ALA A 4 -38.68 -12.55 -3.92
N ASN A 5 -38.17 -12.12 -2.76
CA ASN A 5 -37.38 -10.91 -2.60
C ASN A 5 -36.11 -11.07 -3.45
N ARG A 6 -36.12 -10.57 -4.68
CA ARG A 6 -34.98 -10.72 -5.60
C ARG A 6 -33.79 -9.98 -4.97
N PRO A 7 -32.60 -10.61 -4.89
CA PRO A 7 -31.45 -9.96 -4.30
C PRO A 7 -31.10 -8.69 -5.08
N ARG A 8 -30.74 -7.62 -4.36
CA ARG A 8 -30.35 -6.34 -4.95
C ARG A 8 -29.02 -6.51 -5.70
N PRO A 9 -28.96 -6.27 -7.02
CA PRO A 9 -27.72 -6.42 -7.78
C PRO A 9 -26.72 -5.29 -7.45
N VAL A 10 -25.44 -5.66 -7.35
CA VAL A 10 -24.31 -4.73 -7.20
C VAL A 10 -23.34 -4.95 -8.35
N SER A 11 -23.31 -4.03 -9.31
CA SER A 11 -22.41 -4.10 -10.47
C SER A 11 -20.97 -3.78 -10.07
N VAL A 12 -20.04 -4.67 -10.43
CA VAL A 12 -18.61 -4.54 -10.11
C VAL A 12 -17.78 -4.66 -11.38
N ALA A 13 -17.03 -3.61 -11.72
CA ALA A 13 -16.04 -3.62 -12.79
C ALA A 13 -14.64 -3.89 -12.23
N ILE A 14 -13.95 -4.89 -12.78
CA ILE A 14 -12.55 -5.19 -12.47
C ILE A 14 -11.75 -4.92 -13.74
N VAL A 15 -10.90 -3.88 -13.73
CA VAL A 15 -10.20 -3.45 -14.95
C VAL A 15 -8.92 -4.25 -15.17
N ALA A 16 -8.95 -5.18 -16.11
CA ALA A 16 -7.78 -5.93 -16.56
C ALA A 16 -7.02 -5.11 -17.62
N TYR A 17 -6.15 -4.23 -17.14
CA TYR A 17 -5.24 -3.43 -17.98
C TYR A 17 -3.91 -4.16 -18.25
N PRO A 18 -3.07 -3.73 -19.21
CA PRO A 18 -1.78 -4.35 -19.50
C PRO A 18 -0.89 -4.45 -18.26
N ASP A 19 -0.28 -5.62 -18.06
CA ASP A 19 0.54 -5.95 -16.88
C ASP A 19 -0.21 -5.95 -15.54
N SER A 20 -1.54 -5.82 -15.52
CA SER A 20 -2.32 -6.08 -14.31
C SER A 20 -2.07 -7.52 -13.82
N LEU A 21 -2.04 -7.68 -12.51
CA LEU A 21 -1.75 -8.96 -11.88
C LEU A 21 -2.95 -9.89 -12.06
N LYS A 22 -2.81 -10.91 -12.91
CA LYS A 22 -3.87 -11.89 -13.22
C LYS A 22 -4.49 -12.51 -11.96
N SER A 23 -3.68 -12.83 -10.95
CA SER A 23 -4.19 -13.39 -9.69
C SER A 23 -5.11 -12.44 -8.94
N ALA A 24 -4.90 -11.13 -9.04
CA ALA A 24 -5.79 -10.15 -8.43
C ALA A 24 -7.04 -9.91 -9.28
N VAL A 25 -6.91 -9.85 -10.62
CA VAL A 25 -8.06 -9.70 -11.53
C VAL A 25 -9.07 -10.82 -11.31
N TYR A 26 -8.65 -12.07 -11.51
CA TYR A 26 -9.55 -13.23 -11.38
C TYR A 26 -9.83 -13.56 -9.91
N GLY A 27 -8.88 -13.32 -9.00
CA GLY A 27 -9.11 -13.53 -7.57
C GLY A 27 -10.17 -12.59 -6.99
N LEU A 28 -10.25 -11.34 -7.45
CA LEU A 28 -11.33 -10.41 -7.07
C LEU A 28 -12.69 -10.87 -7.62
N GLU A 29 -12.74 -11.30 -8.89
CA GLU A 29 -13.96 -11.84 -9.49
C GLU A 29 -14.48 -13.04 -8.69
N GLU A 30 -13.62 -14.02 -8.43
CA GLU A 30 -13.92 -15.19 -7.62
C GLU A 30 -14.33 -14.82 -6.19
N LEU A 31 -13.67 -13.82 -5.58
CA LEU A 31 -13.98 -13.34 -4.24
C LEU A 31 -15.42 -12.81 -4.15
N PHE A 32 -15.89 -12.03 -5.12
CA PHE A 32 -17.27 -11.54 -5.18
C PHE A 32 -18.28 -12.67 -5.42
N ILE A 33 -17.94 -13.64 -6.29
CA ILE A 33 -18.77 -14.82 -6.53
C ILE A 33 -18.93 -15.65 -5.25
N LEU A 34 -17.84 -15.86 -4.51
CA LEU A 34 -17.86 -16.57 -3.23
C LEU A 34 -18.61 -15.77 -2.15
N ALA A 35 -18.47 -14.45 -2.14
CA ALA A 35 -19.25 -13.59 -1.25
C ALA A 35 -20.76 -13.78 -1.46
N ASN A 36 -21.23 -13.94 -2.70
CA ASN A 36 -22.66 -14.22 -2.98
C ASN A 36 -23.15 -15.52 -2.34
N ARG A 37 -22.30 -16.56 -2.27
CA ARG A 37 -22.66 -17.81 -1.58
C ARG A 37 -22.87 -17.55 -0.09
N VAL A 38 -21.93 -16.84 0.55
CA VAL A 38 -21.99 -16.51 1.98
C VAL A 38 -23.18 -15.59 2.28
N VAL A 39 -23.46 -14.61 1.42
CA VAL A 39 -24.62 -13.73 1.49
C VAL A 39 -25.92 -14.55 1.47
N GLY A 40 -26.03 -15.53 0.56
CA GLY A 40 -27.17 -16.44 0.49
C GLY A 40 -27.32 -17.33 1.71
N GLU A 41 -26.22 -17.88 2.23
CA GLU A 41 -26.20 -18.67 3.48
C GLU A 41 -26.67 -17.88 4.70
N LEU A 42 -26.34 -16.59 4.76
CA LEU A 42 -26.77 -15.68 5.82
C LEU A 42 -28.13 -15.03 5.55
N GLY A 43 -28.83 -15.39 4.47
CA GLY A 43 -30.16 -14.89 4.14
C GLY A 43 -30.21 -13.40 3.75
N GLN A 44 -29.08 -12.80 3.37
CA GLN A 44 -29.02 -11.41 2.93
C GLN A 44 -29.49 -11.27 1.47
N SER A 45 -30.15 -10.15 1.16
CA SER A 45 -30.77 -9.91 -0.17
C SER A 45 -29.91 -9.01 -1.06
N ILE A 46 -28.64 -9.38 -1.26
CA ILE A 46 -27.71 -8.68 -2.17
C ILE A 46 -27.01 -9.67 -3.09
N CYS A 47 -26.55 -9.23 -4.26
CA CYS A 47 -25.81 -10.08 -5.19
C CYS A 47 -24.80 -9.24 -5.97
N PHE A 48 -23.50 -9.47 -5.75
CA PHE A 48 -22.43 -8.89 -6.52
C PHE A 48 -22.40 -9.49 -7.93
N GLN A 49 -22.25 -8.64 -8.93
CA GLN A 49 -22.15 -9.00 -10.35
C GLN A 49 -20.79 -8.51 -10.85
N PRO A 50 -19.70 -9.27 -10.60
CA PRO A 50 -18.39 -8.93 -11.11
C PRO A 50 -18.30 -9.14 -12.62
N GLU A 51 -17.63 -8.21 -13.27
CA GLU A 51 -17.30 -8.24 -14.69
C GLU A 51 -15.85 -7.80 -14.86
N VAL A 52 -15.06 -8.63 -15.53
CA VAL A 52 -13.68 -8.29 -15.89
C VAL A 52 -13.69 -7.50 -17.19
N LEU A 53 -13.29 -6.23 -17.13
CA LEU A 53 -13.20 -5.34 -18.28
C LEU A 53 -11.76 -5.35 -18.79
N TYR A 54 -11.54 -5.86 -19.99
CA TYR A 54 -10.21 -5.90 -20.61
C TYR A 54 -9.92 -4.58 -21.32
N PHE A 55 -8.80 -3.96 -20.96
CA PHE A 55 -8.26 -2.77 -21.61
C PHE A 55 -6.95 -3.15 -22.28
N ASP A 56 -6.84 -2.94 -23.60
CA ASP A 56 -5.72 -3.46 -24.41
C ASP A 56 -4.50 -2.52 -24.47
N GLY A 57 -4.66 -1.27 -24.03
CA GLY A 57 -3.65 -0.22 -24.17
C GLY A 57 -4.22 1.05 -24.77
N ASP A 58 -5.25 0.94 -25.59
CA ASP A 58 -5.87 2.06 -26.28
C ASP A 58 -7.37 2.15 -25.95
N SER A 59 -8.04 1.00 -25.84
CA SER A 59 -9.49 0.93 -25.66
C SER A 59 -9.93 -0.26 -24.80
N PHE A 60 -11.20 -0.24 -24.39
CA PHE A 60 -11.83 -1.44 -23.82
C PHE A 60 -12.25 -2.38 -24.94
N ALA A 61 -12.06 -3.68 -24.74
CA ALA A 61 -12.39 -4.70 -25.73
C ALA A 61 -13.87 -4.71 -26.17
N THR A 62 -14.76 -4.13 -25.36
CA THR A 62 -16.20 -4.06 -25.65
C THR A 62 -16.70 -2.62 -25.51
N GLU A 63 -17.04 -1.99 -26.63
CA GLU A 63 -17.47 -0.57 -26.67
C GLU A 63 -18.73 -0.28 -25.86
N SER A 64 -19.67 -1.24 -25.73
CA SER A 64 -20.89 -1.05 -24.94
C SER A 64 -20.62 -0.84 -23.45
N LEU A 65 -19.43 -1.20 -22.95
CA LEU A 65 -19.04 -1.05 -21.54
C LEU A 65 -18.66 0.38 -21.18
N LEU A 66 -18.39 1.24 -22.18
CA LEU A 66 -18.08 2.66 -21.95
C LEU A 66 -19.27 3.42 -21.35
N GLN A 67 -20.50 2.95 -21.60
CA GLN A 67 -21.74 3.60 -21.13
C GLN A 67 -22.33 2.95 -19.88
N THR A 68 -21.85 1.78 -19.48
CA THR A 68 -22.33 1.08 -18.28
C THR A 68 -21.77 1.73 -17.03
N LEU A 69 -22.64 2.11 -16.09
CA LEU A 69 -22.23 2.65 -14.80
C LEU A 69 -22.14 1.53 -13.76
N TYR A 70 -20.99 1.44 -13.09
CA TYR A 70 -20.73 0.43 -12.06
C TYR A 70 -20.89 1.02 -10.66
N GLN A 71 -21.37 0.21 -9.73
CA GLN A 71 -21.41 0.58 -8.31
C GLN A 71 -20.04 0.42 -7.65
N ILE A 72 -19.17 -0.41 -8.22
CA ILE A 72 -17.79 -0.61 -7.77
C ILE A 72 -16.90 -0.68 -9.02
N VAL A 73 -15.84 0.11 -9.08
CA VAL A 73 -14.77 0.01 -10.08
C VAL A 73 -13.49 -0.34 -9.35
N ILE A 74 -12.76 -1.36 -9.78
CA ILE A 74 -11.50 -1.78 -9.16
C ILE A 74 -10.37 -1.72 -10.18
N LEU A 75 -9.35 -0.94 -9.86
CA LEU A 75 -8.05 -0.91 -10.53
C LEU A 75 -7.09 -1.86 -9.78
N PRO A 76 -6.91 -3.11 -10.26
CA PRO A 76 -6.11 -4.12 -9.57
C PRO A 76 -4.62 -3.73 -9.47
N PRO A 77 -3.83 -4.45 -8.66
CA PRO A 77 -2.37 -4.35 -8.70
C PRO A 77 -1.84 -4.76 -10.07
N GLY A 78 -0.62 -4.29 -10.40
CA GLY A 78 0.08 -4.64 -11.63
C GLY A 78 1.53 -5.03 -11.37
N GLN A 79 2.11 -5.78 -12.31
CA GLN A 79 3.55 -5.97 -12.39
C GLN A 79 4.22 -4.65 -12.75
N ARG A 80 5.50 -4.49 -12.42
CA ARG A 80 6.25 -3.27 -12.72
C ARG A 80 6.24 -3.00 -14.23
N SER A 81 5.65 -1.89 -14.63
CA SER A 81 5.37 -1.52 -16.02
C SER A 81 5.31 -0.01 -16.16
N GLU A 82 5.62 0.50 -17.36
CA GLU A 82 5.42 1.90 -17.71
C GLU A 82 3.93 2.24 -17.88
N PHE A 83 3.08 1.23 -18.14
CA PHE A 83 1.65 1.43 -18.40
C PHE A 83 0.95 2.21 -17.29
N TYR A 84 1.05 1.77 -16.03
CA TYR A 84 0.38 2.47 -14.94
C TYR A 84 1.09 3.78 -14.55
N LEU A 85 2.35 3.99 -14.94
CA LEU A 85 3.08 5.23 -14.70
C LEU A 85 2.69 6.35 -15.67
N GLN A 86 2.21 5.96 -16.85
CA GLN A 86 1.70 6.85 -17.90
C GLN A 86 0.44 6.24 -18.50
N PRO A 87 -0.65 6.15 -17.70
CA PRO A 87 -1.86 5.51 -18.17
C PRO A 87 -2.47 6.27 -19.35
N PRO A 88 -3.00 5.56 -20.36
CA PRO A 88 -3.68 6.18 -21.49
C PRO A 88 -4.86 7.04 -21.05
N GLN A 89 -5.05 8.17 -21.74
CA GLN A 89 -6.10 9.14 -21.44
C GLN A 89 -7.49 8.49 -21.43
N ALA A 90 -7.77 7.60 -22.39
CA ALA A 90 -9.03 6.87 -22.48
C ALA A 90 -9.38 6.11 -21.20
N LEU A 91 -8.39 5.49 -20.54
CA LEU A 91 -8.60 4.79 -19.27
C LEU A 91 -8.87 5.77 -18.13
N THR A 92 -8.08 6.83 -18.01
CA THR A 92 -8.25 7.82 -16.94
C THR A 92 -9.56 8.58 -17.05
N GLU A 93 -9.99 8.92 -18.27
CA GLU A 93 -11.27 9.59 -18.54
C GLU A 93 -12.44 8.67 -18.25
N TRP A 94 -12.35 7.38 -18.58
CA TRP A 94 -13.40 6.43 -18.22
C TRP A 94 -13.52 6.27 -16.70
N VAL A 95 -12.39 6.20 -15.96
CA VAL A 95 -12.41 6.16 -14.49
C VAL A 95 -13.05 7.42 -13.91
N GLN A 96 -12.72 8.59 -14.46
CA GLN A 96 -13.32 9.86 -14.06
C GLN A 96 -14.83 9.88 -14.37
N TYR A 97 -15.24 9.44 -15.56
CA TYR A 97 -16.64 9.34 -15.96
C TYR A 97 -17.44 8.46 -15.00
N GLN A 98 -16.91 7.30 -14.61
CA GLN A 98 -17.55 6.47 -13.58
C GLN A 98 -17.73 7.26 -12.28
N ALA A 99 -16.66 7.89 -11.76
CA ALA A 99 -16.70 8.63 -10.50
C ALA A 99 -17.70 9.80 -10.49
N GLU A 100 -17.90 10.46 -11.63
CA GLU A 100 -18.81 11.60 -11.77
C GLU A 100 -20.27 11.19 -11.94
N ASN A 101 -20.52 10.02 -12.53
CA ASN A 101 -21.87 9.57 -12.91
C ASN A 101 -22.42 8.46 -12.01
N THR A 102 -21.62 7.91 -11.08
CA THR A 102 -22.07 6.94 -10.07
C THR A 102 -21.78 7.43 -8.66
N SER A 103 -22.65 7.10 -7.70
CA SER A 103 -22.35 7.21 -6.27
C SER A 103 -21.56 6.01 -5.73
N GLY A 104 -20.97 5.22 -6.64
CA GLY A 104 -20.25 3.99 -6.36
C GLY A 104 -18.85 4.19 -5.79
N LEU A 105 -18.16 3.09 -5.53
CA LEU A 105 -16.77 3.08 -5.07
C LEU A 105 -15.82 3.04 -6.26
N ILE A 106 -14.79 3.88 -6.25
CA ILE A 106 -13.65 3.78 -7.15
C ILE A 106 -12.45 3.33 -6.32
N CYS A 107 -12.02 2.11 -6.61
CA CYS A 107 -11.05 1.38 -5.82
C CYS A 107 -9.75 1.18 -6.58
N SER A 108 -8.61 1.18 -5.88
CA SER A 108 -7.35 0.73 -6.47
C SER A 108 -6.49 -0.02 -5.48
N ALA A 109 -5.62 -0.91 -5.98
CA ALA A 109 -4.63 -1.62 -5.19
C ALA A 109 -3.23 -1.51 -5.81
N CYS A 110 -2.20 -1.37 -4.96
CA CYS A 110 -0.80 -1.30 -5.37
C CYS A 110 -0.59 -0.28 -6.51
N ALA A 111 -0.01 -0.73 -7.64
CA ALA A 111 0.24 0.07 -8.83
C ALA A 111 -1.02 0.70 -9.47
N GLY A 112 -2.21 0.12 -9.27
CA GLY A 112 -3.47 0.70 -9.77
C GLY A 112 -3.76 2.10 -9.21
N SER A 113 -3.17 2.45 -8.07
CA SER A 113 -3.27 3.80 -7.48
C SER A 113 -2.65 4.89 -8.36
N PHE A 114 -1.69 4.58 -9.23
CA PHE A 114 -1.13 5.55 -10.18
C PHE A 114 -2.15 5.92 -11.26
N ILE A 115 -2.92 4.95 -11.74
CA ILE A 115 -4.02 5.17 -12.69
C ILE A 115 -5.09 6.06 -12.03
N LEU A 116 -5.45 5.74 -10.79
CA LEU A 116 -6.41 6.53 -10.03
C LEU A 116 -5.89 7.96 -9.78
N ALA A 117 -4.60 8.14 -9.48
CA ALA A 117 -4.00 9.45 -9.29
C ALA A 117 -3.97 10.26 -10.60
N ALA A 118 -3.61 9.62 -11.72
CA ALA A 118 -3.56 10.24 -13.03
C ALA A 118 -4.94 10.70 -13.54
N SER A 119 -6.04 10.05 -13.11
CA SER A 119 -7.41 10.53 -13.36
C SER A 119 -7.77 11.84 -12.63
N GLY A 120 -6.90 12.36 -11.76
CA GLY A 120 -7.13 13.57 -10.98
C GLY A 120 -8.00 13.38 -9.73
N LEU A 121 -8.65 12.22 -9.56
CA LEU A 121 -9.58 11.94 -8.47
C LEU A 121 -8.94 12.02 -7.07
N LEU A 122 -7.62 11.83 -6.95
CA LEU A 122 -6.86 11.87 -5.69
C LEU A 122 -6.29 13.25 -5.33
N HIS A 123 -6.52 14.29 -6.13
CA HIS A 123 -5.97 15.62 -5.84
C HIS A 123 -6.37 16.10 -4.42
N ARG A 124 -5.37 16.37 -3.57
CA ARG A 124 -5.52 16.79 -2.16
C ARG A 124 -6.25 15.80 -1.25
N LYS A 125 -6.43 14.57 -1.69
CA LYS A 125 -7.08 13.48 -0.93
C LYS A 125 -6.05 12.54 -0.32
N ARG A 126 -6.48 11.83 0.72
CA ARG A 126 -5.68 10.74 1.30
C ARG A 126 -5.75 9.51 0.42
N ALA A 127 -4.61 8.85 0.26
CA ALA A 127 -4.48 7.61 -0.49
C ALA A 127 -3.33 6.77 0.05
N THR A 128 -3.29 5.51 -0.34
CA THR A 128 -2.13 4.63 -0.18
C THR A 128 -1.75 3.95 -1.48
N THR A 129 -0.52 3.45 -1.54
CA THR A 129 0.03 2.59 -2.60
C THR A 129 0.99 1.61 -1.96
N HIS A 130 1.65 0.75 -2.74
CA HIS A 130 2.71 -0.10 -2.19
C HIS A 130 3.88 0.75 -1.66
N TRP A 131 4.34 0.50 -0.43
CA TRP A 131 5.40 1.28 0.23
C TRP A 131 6.66 1.51 -0.63
N ALA A 132 7.03 0.53 -1.47
CA ALA A 132 8.18 0.63 -2.38
C ALA A 132 8.04 1.72 -3.46
N PHE A 133 6.83 2.23 -3.69
CA PHE A 133 6.56 3.29 -4.67
C PHE A 133 6.59 4.70 -4.06
N GLU A 134 6.92 4.87 -2.78
CA GLU A 134 6.87 6.16 -2.07
C GLU A 134 7.51 7.32 -2.85
N SER A 135 8.81 7.20 -3.17
CA SER A 135 9.56 8.28 -3.82
C SER A 135 8.97 8.62 -5.19
N LEU A 136 8.61 7.60 -5.97
CA LEU A 136 8.07 7.77 -7.32
C LEU A 136 6.68 8.42 -7.28
N PHE A 137 5.79 7.93 -6.41
CA PHE A 137 4.42 8.43 -6.29
C PHE A 137 4.40 9.87 -5.79
N ARG A 138 5.18 10.20 -4.74
CA ARG A 138 5.27 11.58 -4.23
C ARG A 138 5.83 12.56 -5.25
N ARG A 139 6.73 12.10 -6.14
CA ARG A 139 7.29 12.92 -7.21
C ARG A 139 6.26 13.20 -8.32
N GLN A 140 5.48 12.20 -8.72
CA GLN A 140 4.48 12.35 -9.78
C GLN A 140 3.21 13.05 -9.29
N PHE A 141 2.79 12.81 -8.04
CA PHE A 141 1.54 13.30 -7.48
C PHE A 141 1.75 13.99 -6.11
N PRO A 142 2.45 15.14 -6.08
CA PRO A 142 2.85 15.81 -4.83
C PRO A 142 1.67 16.32 -3.99
N ASP A 143 0.51 16.57 -4.63
CA ASP A 143 -0.70 17.03 -3.95
C ASP A 143 -1.49 15.90 -3.27
N VAL A 144 -1.16 14.63 -3.49
CA VAL A 144 -1.84 13.50 -2.85
C VAL A 144 -1.28 13.30 -1.44
N GLN A 145 -2.15 13.20 -0.45
CA GLN A 145 -1.77 12.94 0.94
C GLN A 145 -1.49 11.45 1.14
N LEU A 146 -0.30 11.02 0.70
CA LEU A 146 0.08 9.60 0.70
C LEU A 146 0.41 9.08 2.11
N ASP A 147 -0.39 8.11 2.56
CA ASP A 147 -0.28 7.37 3.83
C ASP A 147 0.13 5.91 3.56
N LEU A 148 1.41 5.60 3.77
CA LEU A 148 1.99 4.28 3.50
C LEU A 148 2.06 3.39 4.75
N ASP A 149 1.51 3.85 5.87
CA ASP A 149 1.46 3.04 7.08
C ASP A 149 0.21 2.15 7.08
N GLN A 150 -0.88 2.60 6.47
CA GLN A 150 -2.12 1.84 6.33
C GLN A 150 -2.10 0.90 5.11
N ILE A 151 -2.74 -0.28 5.24
CA ILE A 151 -3.07 -1.10 4.07
C ILE A 151 -4.25 -0.50 3.31
N LEU A 152 -5.29 -0.02 4.00
CA LEU A 152 -6.48 0.55 3.39
C LEU A 152 -6.62 2.02 3.77
N VAL A 153 -6.84 2.88 2.78
CA VAL A 153 -7.18 4.28 2.98
C VAL A 153 -8.48 4.58 2.22
N ALA A 154 -9.49 4.98 2.98
CA ALA A 154 -10.79 5.39 2.47
C ALA A 154 -10.94 6.91 2.55
N GLU A 155 -11.33 7.53 1.44
CA GLU A 155 -11.55 8.97 1.32
C GLU A 155 -12.79 9.22 0.46
N GLY A 156 -13.96 9.37 1.11
CA GLY A 156 -15.25 9.46 0.42
C GLY A 156 -15.57 8.19 -0.37
N SER A 157 -15.84 8.33 -1.67
CA SER A 157 -16.07 7.23 -2.62
C SER A 157 -14.79 6.52 -3.07
N LEU A 158 -13.62 6.98 -2.64
CA LEU A 158 -12.34 6.41 -3.05
C LEU A 158 -11.82 5.43 -1.99
N LEU A 159 -11.35 4.27 -2.44
CA LEU A 159 -10.72 3.29 -1.58
C LEU A 159 -9.41 2.80 -2.20
N THR A 160 -8.30 3.01 -1.49
CA THR A 160 -6.98 2.62 -1.98
C THR A 160 -6.37 1.57 -1.06
N ALA A 161 -5.67 0.59 -1.65
CA ALA A 161 -5.01 -0.49 -0.93
C ALA A 161 -3.52 -0.58 -1.29
N GLY A 162 -2.66 -0.74 -0.28
CA GLY A 162 -1.21 -0.78 -0.46
C GLY A 162 -0.61 -2.16 -0.23
N GLY A 163 0.02 -2.71 -1.27
CA GLY A 163 0.62 -4.05 -1.23
C GLY A 163 0.23 -4.90 -2.43
N MET A 164 1.07 -5.86 -2.84
CA MET A 164 0.74 -6.74 -3.98
C MET A 164 -0.47 -7.63 -3.70
N MET A 165 -0.60 -8.13 -2.46
CA MET A 165 -1.71 -8.99 -2.03
C MET A 165 -2.85 -8.20 -1.35
N SER A 166 -2.74 -6.88 -1.26
CA SER A 166 -3.75 -6.06 -0.57
C SER A 166 -5.07 -5.95 -1.33
N TRP A 167 -5.17 -6.56 -2.53
CA TRP A 167 -6.43 -6.73 -3.22
C TRP A 167 -7.41 -7.60 -2.42
N LEU A 168 -6.93 -8.52 -1.56
CA LEU A 168 -7.77 -9.27 -0.63
C LEU A 168 -8.38 -8.35 0.43
N ASP A 169 -7.53 -7.53 1.08
CA ASP A 169 -7.98 -6.54 2.06
C ASP A 169 -8.99 -5.56 1.42
N LEU A 170 -8.71 -5.11 0.19
CA LEU A 170 -9.60 -4.25 -0.59
C LEU A 170 -10.94 -4.93 -0.86
N GLY A 171 -10.93 -6.18 -1.32
CA GLY A 171 -12.14 -6.94 -1.62
C GLY A 171 -13.00 -7.15 -0.39
N PHE A 172 -12.41 -7.51 0.75
CA PHE A 172 -13.15 -7.63 2.02
C PHE A 172 -13.75 -6.31 2.49
N GLU A 173 -13.02 -5.20 2.38
CA GLU A 173 -13.53 -3.87 2.74
C GLU A 173 -14.64 -3.41 1.79
N VAL A 174 -14.56 -3.73 0.50
CA VAL A 174 -15.65 -3.46 -0.44
C VAL A 174 -16.88 -4.30 -0.06
N ILE A 175 -16.72 -5.60 0.16
CA ILE A 175 -17.84 -6.47 0.55
C ILE A 175 -18.49 -5.97 1.84
N SER A 176 -17.70 -5.62 2.85
CA SER A 176 -18.21 -5.17 4.16
C SER A 176 -19.09 -3.91 4.08
N ARG A 177 -18.88 -3.05 3.07
CA ARG A 177 -19.69 -1.83 2.86
C ARG A 177 -21.06 -2.09 2.26
N PHE A 178 -21.23 -3.23 1.61
CA PHE A 178 -22.47 -3.60 0.92
C PHE A 178 -23.25 -4.69 1.66
N THR A 179 -22.63 -5.40 2.61
CA THR A 179 -23.24 -6.50 3.35
C THR A 179 -23.38 -6.20 4.83
N GLU A 180 -24.27 -6.91 5.52
CA GLU A 180 -24.36 -6.83 7.00
C GLU A 180 -23.19 -7.60 7.67
N PRO A 181 -22.91 -7.32 8.96
CA PRO A 181 -21.86 -8.01 9.71
C PRO A 181 -22.00 -9.54 9.66
N GLY A 182 -20.87 -10.23 9.51
CA GLY A 182 -20.82 -11.70 9.48
C GLY A 182 -20.40 -12.29 8.13
N VAL A 183 -20.70 -11.61 7.01
CA VAL A 183 -20.28 -12.08 5.66
C VAL A 183 -18.77 -12.17 5.55
N VAL A 184 -18.04 -11.08 5.82
CA VAL A 184 -16.58 -11.06 5.70
C VAL A 184 -15.89 -12.07 6.62
N PRO A 185 -16.22 -12.17 7.93
CA PRO A 185 -15.63 -13.19 8.79
C PRO A 185 -15.89 -14.64 8.32
N LEU A 186 -17.09 -14.94 7.82
CA LEU A 186 -17.40 -16.29 7.31
C LEU A 186 -16.68 -16.57 5.98
N LEU A 187 -16.66 -15.60 5.07
CA LEU A 187 -15.91 -15.68 3.82
C LEU A 187 -14.40 -15.89 4.09
N GLY A 188 -13.83 -15.15 5.04
CA GLY A 188 -12.44 -15.33 5.48
C GLY A 188 -12.17 -16.75 5.98
N LYS A 189 -13.08 -17.36 6.74
CA LYS A 189 -12.96 -18.76 7.18
C LYS A 189 -12.99 -19.74 6.01
N TYR A 190 -13.85 -19.53 5.00
CA TYR A 190 -13.87 -20.38 3.81
C TYR A 190 -12.61 -20.25 2.97
N LEU A 191 -12.04 -19.04 2.88
CA LEU A 191 -10.81 -18.78 2.16
C LEU A 191 -9.55 -19.14 2.95
N VAL A 192 -9.69 -19.43 4.25
CA VAL A 192 -8.57 -19.59 5.19
C VAL A 192 -7.68 -18.35 5.19
N VAL A 193 -8.31 -17.18 5.25
CA VAL A 193 -7.65 -15.86 5.28
C VAL A 193 -8.09 -15.09 6.52
N ASP A 194 -7.12 -14.59 7.27
CA ASP A 194 -7.37 -13.71 8.41
C ASP A 194 -8.00 -12.39 7.95
N THR A 195 -9.15 -12.04 8.52
CA THR A 195 -9.88 -10.78 8.23
C THR A 195 -9.63 -9.69 9.28
N GLY A 196 -8.61 -9.86 10.12
CA GLY A 196 -8.20 -8.88 11.12
C GLY A 196 -7.51 -7.68 10.47
N ARG A 197 -7.46 -6.54 11.19
CA ARG A 197 -6.76 -5.35 10.68
C ARG A 197 -5.26 -5.61 10.51
N ARG A 198 -4.73 -5.17 9.37
CA ARG A 198 -3.31 -5.21 9.01
C ARG A 198 -2.83 -3.81 8.63
N ALA A 199 -1.53 -3.55 8.78
CA ALA A 199 -0.89 -2.28 8.44
C ALA A 199 0.32 -2.53 7.51
N GLN A 200 0.59 -1.61 6.58
CA GLN A 200 1.75 -1.69 5.70
C GLN A 200 3.06 -1.46 6.46
N SER A 201 3.03 -0.67 7.53
CA SER A 201 4.19 -0.42 8.39
C SER A 201 4.84 -1.70 8.91
N PHE A 202 4.06 -2.79 9.06
CA PHE A 202 4.57 -4.09 9.49
C PHE A 202 5.55 -4.71 8.47
N TYR A 203 5.33 -4.48 7.18
CA TYR A 203 6.05 -5.10 6.07
C TYR A 203 7.06 -4.15 5.41
N ARG A 204 6.99 -2.86 5.74
CA ARG A 204 7.80 -1.82 5.10
C ARG A 204 9.27 -2.03 5.44
N ARG A 205 10.09 -2.14 4.40
CA ARG A 205 11.55 -2.11 4.54
C ARG A 205 12.04 -0.69 4.30
N PHE A 206 12.80 -0.13 5.24
CA PHE A 206 13.49 1.13 5.00
C PHE A 206 14.61 0.89 3.98
N ARG A 207 14.46 1.46 2.78
CA ARG A 207 15.44 1.41 1.70
C ARG A 207 15.88 2.83 1.37
N PRO A 208 17.10 3.23 1.71
CA PRO A 208 17.70 4.46 1.23
C PRO A 208 17.54 4.63 -0.29
N ASP A 209 17.01 5.77 -0.71
CA ASP A 209 17.10 6.20 -2.10
C ASP A 209 18.45 6.88 -2.31
N LEU A 210 19.25 6.36 -3.24
CA LEU A 210 20.56 6.91 -3.64
C LEU A 210 20.51 7.50 -5.06
N GLN A 211 19.34 7.51 -5.71
CA GLN A 211 19.15 7.90 -7.11
C GLN A 211 18.52 9.29 -7.27
N HIS A 212 18.48 10.08 -6.19
CA HIS A 212 17.93 11.44 -6.20
C HIS A 212 18.89 12.49 -6.82
N GLY A 213 20.10 12.10 -7.24
CA GLY A 213 21.04 12.95 -8.00
C GLY A 213 21.81 14.00 -7.20
N ASP A 214 21.76 13.97 -5.86
CA ASP A 214 22.56 14.86 -5.00
C ASP A 214 23.76 14.06 -4.46
N GLU A 215 24.89 14.09 -5.17
CA GLU A 215 26.09 13.29 -4.86
C GLU A 215 26.65 13.52 -3.45
N VAL A 216 26.53 14.74 -2.92
CA VAL A 216 26.98 15.06 -1.55
C VAL A 216 26.09 14.38 -0.52
N ILE A 217 24.78 14.31 -0.77
CA ILE A 217 23.86 13.58 0.10
C ILE A 217 24.01 12.06 -0.05
N VAL A 218 24.27 11.55 -1.26
CA VAL A 218 24.62 10.14 -1.46
C VAL A 218 25.86 9.79 -0.62
N SER A 219 26.91 10.61 -0.69
CA SER A 219 28.11 10.43 0.15
C SER A 219 27.77 10.47 1.65
N ALA A 220 26.87 11.36 2.09
CA ALA A 220 26.42 11.38 3.49
C ALA A 220 25.69 10.07 3.89
N GLN A 221 24.84 9.53 3.00
CA GLN A 221 24.14 8.25 3.24
C GLN A 221 25.11 7.06 3.29
N GLU A 222 26.14 7.06 2.45
CA GLU A 222 27.22 6.07 2.47
C GLU A 222 28.02 6.14 3.76
N LYS A 223 28.41 7.35 4.22
CA LYS A 223 29.11 7.55 5.49
C LYS A 223 28.29 7.05 6.69
N ILE A 224 26.98 7.26 6.69
CA ILE A 224 26.07 6.69 7.70
C ILE A 224 26.15 5.16 7.70
N ALA A 225 26.14 4.53 6.53
CA ALA A 225 26.20 3.07 6.40
C ALA A 225 27.58 2.51 6.80
N GLU A 226 28.66 3.18 6.44
CA GLU A 226 30.05 2.81 6.78
C GLU A 226 30.32 2.87 8.29
N GLN A 227 29.76 3.86 8.99
CA GLN A 227 29.99 4.07 10.42
C GLN A 227 29.08 3.22 11.32
N PHE A 228 28.12 2.49 10.75
CA PHE A 228 27.24 1.61 11.52
C PHE A 228 28.03 0.51 12.25
N PRO A 229 27.78 0.24 13.55
CA PRO A 229 26.63 0.70 14.36
C PRO A 229 26.82 2.02 15.11
N THR A 230 28.00 2.65 15.06
CA THR A 230 28.29 3.91 15.75
C THR A 230 27.94 5.09 14.84
N LEU A 231 26.63 5.37 14.75
CA LEU A 231 26.10 6.41 13.87
C LEU A 231 26.57 7.82 14.28
N PRO A 232 26.99 8.68 13.33
CA PRO A 232 27.46 10.02 13.63
C PRO A 232 26.32 10.93 14.11
N SER A 233 26.64 11.96 14.88
CA SER A 233 25.76 13.09 15.09
C SER A 233 25.55 13.88 13.79
N VAL A 234 24.53 14.75 13.75
CA VAL A 234 24.27 15.61 12.58
C VAL A 234 25.46 16.54 12.31
N SER A 235 26.15 16.99 13.35
CA SER A 235 27.33 17.85 13.26
C SER A 235 28.52 17.12 12.64
N GLU A 236 28.80 15.91 13.13
CA GLU A 236 29.88 15.06 12.60
C GLU A 236 29.62 14.68 11.14
N LEU A 237 28.38 14.29 10.82
CA LEU A 237 27.99 13.97 9.45
C LEU A 237 28.18 15.18 8.51
N ALA A 238 27.83 16.39 8.98
CA ALA A 238 28.03 17.61 8.21
C ALA A 238 29.52 17.88 7.94
N GLY A 239 30.38 17.64 8.95
CA GLY A 239 31.83 17.70 8.82
C GLY A 239 32.39 16.70 7.79
N LEU A 240 31.90 15.45 7.82
CA LEU A 240 32.33 14.38 6.90
C LEU A 240 32.06 14.67 5.43
N VAL A 241 31.03 15.47 5.13
CA VAL A 241 30.68 15.87 3.76
C VAL A 241 30.94 17.35 3.47
N HIS A 242 31.73 18.01 4.33
CA HIS A 242 32.13 19.42 4.17
C HIS A 242 30.96 20.40 3.99
N LEU A 243 29.85 20.16 4.70
CA LEU A 243 28.70 21.06 4.73
C LEU A 243 28.55 21.70 6.12
N GLY A 244 27.97 22.90 6.18
CA GLY A 244 27.41 23.42 7.42
C GLY A 244 26.12 22.66 7.78
N GLU A 245 25.84 22.49 9.08
CA GLU A 245 24.68 21.72 9.57
C GLU A 245 23.35 22.16 8.96
N ARG A 246 23.10 23.46 8.86
CA ARG A 246 21.87 24.00 8.27
C ARG A 246 21.72 23.62 6.79
N THR A 247 22.84 23.59 6.07
CA THR A 247 22.88 23.20 4.65
C THR A 247 22.66 21.70 4.51
N LEU A 248 23.30 20.89 5.35
CA LEU A 248 23.08 19.44 5.40
C LEU A 248 21.60 19.14 5.67
N LEU A 249 21.02 19.67 6.75
CA LEU A 249 19.62 19.42 7.12
C LEU A 249 18.67 19.68 5.95
N ARG A 250 18.80 20.84 5.30
CA ARG A 250 17.94 21.24 4.18
C ARG A 250 18.14 20.35 2.94
N ARG A 251 19.39 20.10 2.53
CA ARG A 251 19.69 19.28 1.35
C ARG A 251 19.29 17.83 1.56
N PHE A 252 19.60 17.28 2.73
CA PHE A 252 19.31 15.90 3.08
C PHE A 252 17.79 15.65 3.12
N GLU A 253 17.01 16.55 3.72
CA GLU A 253 15.54 16.43 3.73
C GLU A 253 14.95 16.60 2.32
N LYS A 254 15.49 17.51 1.50
CA LYS A 254 15.07 17.66 0.10
C LYS A 254 15.36 16.41 -0.74
N ALA A 255 16.51 15.78 -0.54
CA ALA A 255 16.96 14.64 -1.33
C ALA A 255 16.33 13.31 -0.87
N THR A 256 16.19 13.10 0.43
CA THR A 256 15.77 11.81 1.01
C THR A 256 14.34 11.80 1.56
N GLY A 257 13.69 12.96 1.66
CA GLY A 257 12.40 13.11 2.35
C GLY A 257 12.49 12.97 3.87
N HIS A 258 13.69 12.89 4.44
CA HIS A 258 13.90 12.66 5.87
C HIS A 258 14.93 13.63 6.45
N LYS A 259 14.71 14.07 7.69
CA LYS A 259 15.78 14.72 8.47
C LYS A 259 16.89 13.69 8.78
N PRO A 260 18.18 14.08 8.77
CA PRO A 260 19.30 13.15 9.01
C PRO A 260 19.15 12.26 10.25
N LYS A 261 18.72 12.83 11.39
CA LYS A 261 18.47 12.06 12.62
C LYS A 261 17.40 10.98 12.44
N ASN A 262 16.28 11.32 11.78
CA ASN A 262 15.20 10.37 11.53
C ASN A 262 15.63 9.28 10.54
N TYR A 263 16.43 9.66 9.54
CA TYR A 263 17.02 8.71 8.58
C TYR A 263 17.91 7.69 9.29
N MET A 264 18.85 8.15 10.13
CA MET A 264 19.75 7.27 10.89
C MET A 264 18.98 6.35 11.85
N GLN A 265 17.94 6.86 12.51
CA GLN A 265 17.04 6.05 13.35
C GLN A 265 16.34 4.95 12.54
N ARG A 266 15.79 5.28 11.37
CA ARG A 266 15.15 4.28 10.49
C ARG A 266 16.15 3.26 9.97
N PHE A 267 17.37 3.69 9.64
CA PHE A 267 18.46 2.80 9.23
C PHE A 267 18.82 1.80 10.35
N ALA A 268 18.99 2.27 11.59
CA ALA A 268 19.30 1.40 12.71
C ALA A 268 18.16 0.41 13.03
N ILE A 269 16.91 0.87 13.01
CA ILE A 269 15.74 -0.01 13.19
C ILE A 269 15.64 -1.04 12.07
N GLN A 270 15.95 -0.68 10.82
CA GLN A 270 15.99 -1.65 9.73
C GLN A 270 17.03 -2.75 9.97
N LYS A 271 18.22 -2.39 10.46
CA LYS A 271 19.23 -3.39 10.86
C LYS A 271 18.77 -4.26 12.03
N ALA A 272 17.94 -3.72 12.93
CA ALA A 272 17.33 -4.50 13.99
C ALA A 272 16.29 -5.49 13.42
N CYS A 273 15.47 -5.07 12.45
CA CYS A 273 14.54 -5.96 11.72
C CYS A 273 15.29 -7.11 11.04
N ASP A 274 16.35 -6.80 10.27
CA ASP A 274 17.18 -7.80 9.59
C ASP A 274 17.69 -8.86 10.61
N LEU A 275 18.21 -8.42 11.77
CA LEU A 275 18.68 -9.33 12.84
C LEU A 275 17.55 -10.12 13.54
N LEU A 276 16.34 -9.58 13.61
CA LEU A 276 15.18 -10.25 14.20
C LEU A 276 14.64 -11.37 13.30
N GLU A 277 14.73 -11.19 12.00
CA GLU A 277 14.36 -12.18 10.98
C GLU A 277 15.40 -13.31 10.95
N GLU A 278 16.69 -12.96 11.00
CA GLU A 278 17.80 -13.92 10.80
C GLU A 278 18.21 -14.67 12.09
N SER A 279 17.90 -14.16 13.29
CA SER A 279 18.46 -14.70 14.53
C SER A 279 17.47 -14.90 15.67
N ARG A 280 17.85 -15.72 16.66
CA ARG A 280 17.13 -15.89 17.93
C ARG A 280 17.66 -15.02 19.06
N ALA A 281 18.65 -14.15 18.80
CA ALA A 281 19.29 -13.35 19.85
C ALA A 281 18.26 -12.51 20.64
N PRO A 282 18.41 -12.34 21.96
CA PRO A 282 17.54 -11.46 22.74
C PRO A 282 17.54 -10.03 22.19
N PHE A 283 16.42 -9.32 22.30
CA PHE A 283 16.32 -7.96 21.75
C PHE A 283 17.34 -7.00 22.36
N GLU A 284 17.70 -7.18 23.63
CA GLU A 284 18.74 -6.41 24.33
C GLU A 284 20.12 -6.58 23.66
N SER A 285 20.43 -7.77 23.13
CA SER A 285 21.65 -8.02 22.37
C SER A 285 21.59 -7.35 20.99
N ILE A 286 20.43 -7.43 20.32
CA ILE A 286 20.20 -6.78 19.03
C ILE A 286 20.32 -5.26 19.16
N ALA A 287 19.72 -4.66 20.19
CA ALA A 287 19.78 -3.22 20.45
C ALA A 287 21.23 -2.70 20.51
N ARG A 288 22.11 -3.41 21.24
CA ARG A 288 23.54 -3.06 21.29
C ARG A 288 24.22 -3.21 19.93
N LYS A 289 23.92 -4.29 19.18
CA LYS A 289 24.46 -4.51 17.83
C LYS A 289 24.04 -3.43 16.83
N VAL A 290 22.92 -2.75 17.07
CA VAL A 290 22.43 -1.66 16.21
C VAL A 290 22.70 -0.26 16.78
N GLY A 291 23.60 -0.15 17.76
CA GLY A 291 24.10 1.13 18.26
C GLY A 291 23.29 1.76 19.39
N TYR A 292 22.45 0.99 20.11
CA TYR A 292 21.69 1.47 21.25
C TYR A 292 22.17 0.82 22.55
N ASP A 293 22.72 1.63 23.47
CA ASP A 293 23.06 1.19 24.83
C ASP A 293 21.80 0.96 25.68
N ASP A 294 20.79 1.82 25.52
CA ASP A 294 19.48 1.67 26.16
C ASP A 294 18.51 0.89 25.25
N ALA A 295 18.34 -0.40 25.55
CA ALA A 295 17.37 -1.26 24.87
C ALA A 295 15.92 -0.78 25.02
N GLY A 296 15.58 -0.06 26.09
CA GLY A 296 14.27 0.55 26.30
C GLY A 296 13.99 1.68 25.31
N ALA A 297 14.96 2.57 25.09
CA ALA A 297 14.90 3.59 24.05
C ALA A 297 14.79 2.99 22.65
N CYS A 298 15.61 1.97 22.35
CA CYS A 298 15.55 1.23 21.09
C CYS A 298 14.16 0.62 20.86
N ARG A 299 13.58 -0.03 21.88
CA ARG A 299 12.24 -0.63 21.82
C ARG A 299 11.14 0.40 21.54
N LYS A 300 11.15 1.54 22.23
CA LYS A 300 10.18 2.62 22.01
C LYS A 300 10.26 3.16 20.58
N LEU A 301 11.48 3.31 20.05
CA LEU A 301 11.68 3.75 18.67
C LEU A 301 11.24 2.69 17.65
N PHE A 302 11.56 1.41 17.90
CA PHE A 302 11.14 0.28 17.08
C PHE A 302 9.60 0.24 16.97
N VAL A 303 8.88 0.28 18.09
CA VAL A 303 7.41 0.29 18.11
C VAL A 303 6.85 1.49 17.36
N ARG A 304 7.44 2.68 17.54
CA ARG A 304 7.01 3.89 16.83
C ARG A 304 7.17 3.77 15.30
N ILE A 305 8.26 3.15 14.84
CA ILE A 305 8.58 3.05 13.41
C ILE A 305 7.85 1.88 12.74
N MET A 306 7.81 0.71 13.39
CA MET A 306 7.27 -0.53 12.83
C MET A 306 5.81 -0.79 13.18
N GLY A 307 5.27 -0.12 14.21
CA GLY A 307 3.92 -0.38 14.71
C GLY A 307 3.75 -1.71 15.43
N LEU A 308 4.85 -2.44 15.68
CA LEU A 308 4.88 -3.74 16.36
C LEU A 308 5.95 -3.73 17.45
N THR A 309 5.75 -4.53 18.48
CA THR A 309 6.85 -4.89 19.39
C THR A 309 7.86 -5.79 18.67
N PRO A 310 9.12 -5.82 19.11
CA PRO A 310 10.12 -6.73 18.54
C PRO A 310 9.72 -8.22 18.60
N GLY A 311 8.94 -8.61 19.62
CA GLY A 311 8.43 -9.97 19.77
C GLY A 311 7.37 -10.31 18.72
N GLU A 312 6.37 -9.45 18.54
CA GLU A 312 5.34 -9.61 17.50
C GLU A 312 5.96 -9.58 16.10
N PHE A 313 6.94 -8.70 15.86
CA PHE A 313 7.67 -8.65 14.59
C PHE A 313 8.39 -9.99 14.32
N ARG A 314 9.12 -10.51 15.30
CA ARG A 314 9.80 -11.81 15.16
C ARG A 314 8.83 -12.95 14.91
N GLN A 315 7.72 -13.01 15.67
CA GLN A 315 6.71 -14.05 15.49
C GLN A 315 6.10 -14.03 14.08
N ARG A 316 6.00 -12.84 13.48
CA ARG A 316 5.39 -12.67 12.16
C ARG A 316 6.34 -12.97 11.00
N PHE A 317 7.61 -12.60 11.11
CA PHE A 317 8.54 -12.60 9.95
C PHE A 317 9.69 -13.60 10.03
N ARG A 318 9.90 -14.21 11.20
CA ARG A 318 10.90 -15.27 11.30
C ARG A 318 10.31 -16.58 10.81
N GLU A 319 10.94 -17.17 9.80
CA GLU A 319 10.60 -18.52 9.37
C GLU A 319 10.73 -19.50 10.55
N SER A 320 9.67 -20.27 10.78
CA SER A 320 9.77 -21.43 11.67
C SER A 320 10.73 -22.43 11.03
N PRO A 321 11.68 -23.00 11.79
CA PRO A 321 12.62 -23.99 11.26
C PRO A 321 11.93 -25.24 10.75
#